data_AF-A0A2S9XIX2-F1
#
_entry.id   AF-A0A2S9XIX2-F1
#
_cell.length_a   1.000
_cell.length_b   1.000
_cell.length_c   1.000
_cell.angle_alpha   90.00
_cell.angle_beta   90.00
_cell.angle_gamma   90.00
#
_symmetry.space_group_name_H-M   'P 1'
#
loop_
_entity.id
_entity.type
_entity.pdbx_description
1 polymer ?
#
loop_
_entity_poly.entity_id
_entity_poly.type
_entity_poly.pdbx_seq_one_letter_code
_entity_poly.pdbx_strand_id
1 'polypeptide(L)'
;MSRPTLFLLALLPTLAACSHWGEADYLGFGFPDFVDDLVDFESGDLILRGSPLCPEIEFRRDDDGTQRYLSGDEREALRACFDESISGPAQLDDGGCIHFDGPGEVVWELTPDSCGDQTERMRFTVVEPDPAAQLGFDEWRLRLVQESVVEGEVLGLAPGRSVEELQESPGAARRVFAGQLDAPLLRLDDSGGRVFWMNSDVSLELVGEGVEAVAPIPSDDPELNEWVMLGEQPLTLAPGSSGRVRATLASGEVYESPELIAVGLTEAASLDLVVADTYAFADVRDAEGRLIHGAPIEWSVVEGALAITPGSLVWELRTGEYATLHDGNCEPAPAEPELRRAVVRARLGALEDTIEYEYLVEPIEEPDFGSLPEPDEDCMYGEAPETPETPEEQDEPAEGCGCSSEGGGSPLAPLAFGLGVLALLRRRA
;
A
#
# COMPACT_ATOMS: atom_id res chain seq x y z
N MET A 1 -15.46 -32.47 -14.39
CA MET A 1 -15.66 -32.32 -12.93
C MET A 1 -14.35 -31.83 -12.38
N SER A 2 -14.41 -30.62 -11.82
CA SER A 2 -13.29 -29.80 -11.36
C SER A 2 -12.47 -30.46 -10.25
N ARG A 3 -11.17 -30.15 -10.25
CA ARG A 3 -10.50 -29.54 -9.09
C ARG A 3 -9.60 -28.41 -9.61
N PRO A 4 -9.76 -27.17 -9.12
CA PRO A 4 -8.83 -26.09 -9.41
C PRO A 4 -7.61 -26.25 -8.51
N THR A 5 -6.42 -26.20 -9.10
CA THR A 5 -5.18 -26.03 -8.34
C THR A 5 -5.09 -24.56 -7.97
N LEU A 6 -4.97 -24.29 -6.66
CA LEU A 6 -4.51 -23.01 -6.14
C LEU A 6 -3.11 -22.78 -6.75
N PHE A 7 -3.03 -22.00 -7.82
CA PHE A 7 -1.79 -21.38 -8.22
C PHE A 7 -1.83 -19.98 -7.63
N LEU A 8 -1.12 -19.80 -6.51
CA LEU A 8 -0.53 -18.49 -6.19
C LEU A 8 0.44 -18.19 -7.35
N LEU A 9 -0.10 -17.65 -8.44
CA LEU A 9 0.69 -16.82 -9.33
C LEU A 9 0.85 -15.52 -8.58
N ALA A 10 1.97 -15.44 -7.86
CA ALA A 10 2.59 -14.18 -7.49
C ALA A 10 2.86 -13.44 -8.81
N LEU A 11 1.86 -12.71 -9.28
CA LEU A 11 2.09 -11.46 -9.97
C LEU A 11 2.92 -10.65 -8.97
N LEU A 12 4.23 -10.63 -9.20
CA LEU A 12 5.12 -9.58 -8.75
C LEU A 12 5.06 -8.52 -9.85
N PRO A 13 4.01 -7.67 -9.95
CA PRO A 13 4.27 -6.36 -10.51
C PRO A 13 5.24 -5.75 -9.51
N THR A 14 6.46 -5.49 -9.97
CA THR A 14 7.31 -4.40 -9.49
C THR A 14 6.86 -3.83 -8.14
N LEU A 15 7.10 -4.58 -7.06
CA LEU A 15 7.37 -3.98 -5.77
C LEU A 15 8.72 -3.27 -5.99
N ALA A 16 8.69 -2.16 -6.73
CA ALA A 16 9.46 -1.02 -6.30
C ALA A 16 8.84 -0.69 -4.94
N ALA A 17 9.20 -1.46 -3.90
CA ALA A 17 9.24 -0.90 -2.56
C ALA A 17 9.95 0.42 -2.76
N CYS A 18 9.32 1.55 -2.41
CA CYS A 18 9.90 2.84 -2.72
C CYS A 18 11.22 2.93 -1.98
N SER A 19 12.26 2.58 -2.71
CA SER A 19 13.59 2.46 -2.17
C SER A 19 14.20 3.82 -2.36
N HIS A 20 14.59 4.43 -1.26
CA HIS A 20 15.20 5.74 -1.28
C HIS A 20 16.64 5.55 -1.72
N TRP A 21 16.94 5.99 -2.93
CA TRP A 21 18.28 5.86 -3.48
C TRP A 21 19.21 6.88 -2.80
N GLY A 22 20.40 6.43 -2.43
CA GLY A 22 21.43 7.36 -2.01
C GLY A 22 21.92 8.22 -3.18
N GLU A 23 22.73 9.24 -2.87
CA GLU A 23 23.23 10.21 -3.85
C GLU A 23 24.07 9.63 -5.00
N ALA A 24 24.68 8.47 -4.80
CA ALA A 24 25.42 7.74 -5.83
C ALA A 24 24.51 6.82 -6.65
N ASP A 25 23.25 6.66 -6.24
CA ASP A 25 22.24 5.84 -6.92
C ASP A 25 22.69 4.37 -7.08
N TYR A 26 23.49 3.91 -6.11
CA TYR A 26 24.08 2.57 -6.07
C TYR A 26 23.32 1.64 -5.11
N LEU A 27 22.96 2.16 -3.93
CA LEU A 27 22.15 1.43 -2.95
C LEU A 27 20.77 2.08 -2.81
N GLY A 28 19.75 1.24 -2.73
CA GLY A 28 18.39 1.63 -2.39
C GLY A 28 18.10 1.26 -0.93
N PHE A 29 17.59 2.23 -0.17
CA PHE A 29 17.32 2.09 1.25
C PHE A 29 15.82 1.99 1.53
N GLY A 30 15.45 1.08 2.40
CA GLY A 30 14.15 1.03 3.04
C GLY A 30 14.20 1.74 4.38
N PHE A 31 13.11 2.40 4.74
CA PHE A 31 12.92 2.99 6.06
C PHE A 31 11.70 2.32 6.70
N PRO A 32 11.88 1.22 7.45
CA PRO A 32 10.75 0.48 8.02
C PRO A 32 9.89 1.33 8.98
N ASP A 33 10.47 2.37 9.58
CA ASP A 33 9.77 3.30 10.46
C ASP A 33 9.14 4.49 9.71
N PHE A 34 9.25 4.56 8.38
CA PHE A 34 8.61 5.63 7.63
C PHE A 34 7.10 5.52 7.76
N VAL A 35 6.47 6.68 7.93
CA VAL A 35 5.01 6.83 7.96
C VAL A 35 4.39 6.44 6.62
N ASP A 36 5.16 6.32 5.55
CA ASP A 36 4.65 5.87 4.26
C ASP A 36 5.81 5.32 3.43
N ASP A 37 5.75 4.03 3.10
CA ASP A 37 6.61 3.44 2.09
C ASP A 37 6.30 3.99 0.69
N LEU A 38 5.27 4.83 0.52
CA LEU A 38 4.89 5.48 -0.74
C LEU A 38 5.21 6.99 -0.76
N VAL A 39 5.84 7.56 0.28
CA VAL A 39 6.44 8.89 0.11
C VAL A 39 7.89 8.72 -0.30
N ASP A 40 8.21 9.09 -1.53
CA ASP A 40 9.59 9.29 -1.95
C ASP A 40 10.27 10.31 -1.03
N PHE A 41 11.14 9.78 -0.17
CA PHE A 41 12.10 10.51 0.61
C PHE A 41 13.40 10.63 -0.19
N GLU A 42 13.85 11.86 -0.39
CA GLU A 42 15.07 12.17 -1.13
C GLU A 42 16.17 12.73 -0.22
N SER A 43 17.42 12.53 -0.63
CA SER A 43 18.56 13.18 0.01
C SER A 43 18.40 14.71 -0.03
N GLY A 44 18.33 15.34 1.13
CA GLY A 44 18.09 16.77 1.32
C GLY A 44 16.78 17.10 2.03
N ASP A 45 15.88 16.12 2.17
CA ASP A 45 14.57 16.32 2.79
C ASP A 45 14.64 16.73 4.27
N LEU A 46 13.57 17.37 4.72
CA LEU A 46 13.43 17.90 6.07
C LEU A 46 12.91 16.81 7.02
N ILE A 47 13.64 16.50 8.08
CA ILE A 47 13.20 15.57 9.13
C ILE A 47 12.92 16.33 10.41
N LEU A 48 11.75 16.10 10.99
CA LEU A 48 11.40 16.68 12.28
C LEU A 48 12.22 16.03 13.39
N ARG A 49 12.81 16.86 14.25
CA ARG A 49 13.60 16.41 15.40
C ARG A 49 12.80 15.45 16.29
N GLY A 50 13.45 14.36 16.71
CA GLY A 50 12.83 13.31 17.52
C GLY A 50 12.22 12.16 16.70
N SER A 51 12.32 12.21 15.37
CA SER A 51 12.04 11.07 14.49
C SER A 51 13.18 10.04 14.62
N PRO A 52 12.90 8.76 14.90
CA PRO A 52 13.88 7.70 14.66
C PRO A 52 14.06 7.50 13.15
N LEU A 53 15.28 7.16 12.72
CA LEU A 53 15.56 6.82 11.32
C LEU A 53 16.49 5.62 11.28
N CYS A 54 15.96 4.45 10.95
CA CYS A 54 16.73 3.20 10.85
C CYS A 54 16.87 2.79 9.38
N PRO A 55 17.88 3.28 8.64
CA PRO A 55 18.08 2.89 7.25
C PRO A 55 18.42 1.40 7.14
N GLU A 56 17.73 0.70 6.23
CA GLU A 56 18.04 -0.66 5.81
C GLU A 56 18.45 -0.68 4.34
N ILE A 57 19.54 -1.38 4.00
CA ILE A 57 19.88 -1.60 2.58
C ILE A 57 18.92 -2.65 2.05
N GLU A 58 18.10 -2.31 1.08
CA GLU A 58 17.14 -3.25 0.48
C GLU A 58 17.52 -3.65 -0.93
N PHE A 59 18.15 -2.74 -1.66
CA PHE A 59 18.49 -2.92 -3.05
C PHE A 59 19.93 -2.54 -3.33
N ARG A 60 20.50 -3.21 -4.33
CA ARG A 60 21.75 -2.81 -4.97
C ARG A 60 21.55 -2.71 -6.46
N ARG A 61 22.13 -1.68 -7.08
CA ARG A 61 22.24 -1.61 -8.52
C ARG A 61 23.55 -2.25 -9.00
N ASP A 62 23.45 -3.21 -9.89
CA ASP A 62 24.61 -3.88 -10.51
C ASP A 62 25.21 -3.01 -11.64
N ASP A 63 26.42 -3.36 -12.11
CA ASP A 63 27.16 -2.58 -13.14
C ASP A 63 26.40 -2.37 -14.45
N ASP A 64 25.45 -3.26 -14.77
CA ASP A 64 24.59 -3.17 -15.96
C ASP A 64 23.33 -2.32 -15.75
N GLY A 65 23.17 -1.73 -14.56
CA GLY A 65 22.02 -0.92 -14.17
C GLY A 65 20.85 -1.71 -13.59
N THR A 66 20.95 -3.04 -13.51
CA THR A 66 19.88 -3.87 -12.96
C THR A 66 19.75 -3.67 -11.45
N GLN A 67 18.53 -3.44 -10.97
CA GLN A 67 18.20 -3.41 -9.55
C GLN A 67 18.01 -4.84 -9.03
N ARG A 68 18.71 -5.17 -7.95
CA ARG A 68 18.59 -6.45 -7.26
C ARG A 68 18.11 -6.22 -5.83
N TYR A 69 16.99 -6.85 -5.48
CA TYR A 69 16.53 -6.95 -4.10
C TYR A 69 17.44 -7.89 -3.29
N LEU A 70 17.69 -7.52 -2.04
CA LEU A 70 18.56 -8.25 -1.13
C LEU A 70 17.73 -8.94 -0.04
N SER A 71 17.97 -10.23 0.16
CA SER A 71 17.45 -10.98 1.31
C SER A 71 18.17 -10.60 2.62
N GLY A 72 17.56 -10.86 3.78
CA GLY A 72 18.10 -10.44 5.09
C GLY A 72 19.61 -10.73 5.30
N ASP A 73 20.05 -11.96 5.05
CA ASP A 73 21.47 -12.33 5.16
C ASP A 73 22.36 -11.55 4.17
N GLU A 74 21.87 -11.25 2.97
CA GLU A 74 22.59 -10.44 1.97
C GLU A 74 22.67 -8.97 2.39
N ARG A 75 21.61 -8.42 2.99
CA ARG A 75 21.57 -7.05 3.52
C ARG A 75 22.62 -6.85 4.61
N GLU A 76 22.63 -7.75 5.59
CA GLU A 76 23.60 -7.71 6.70
C GLU A 76 25.05 -7.88 6.20
N ALA A 77 25.28 -8.86 5.33
CA ALA A 77 26.61 -9.10 4.76
C ALA A 77 27.10 -7.90 3.94
N LEU A 78 26.21 -7.26 3.18
CA LEU A 78 26.55 -6.07 2.41
C LEU A 78 26.82 -4.87 3.32
N ARG A 79 25.98 -4.60 4.33
CA ARG A 79 26.20 -3.50 5.29
C ARG A 79 27.55 -3.64 6.00
N ALA A 80 27.93 -4.86 6.36
CA ALA A 80 29.23 -5.15 6.99
C ALA A 80 30.45 -4.87 6.08
N CYS A 81 30.26 -4.65 4.78
CA CYS A 81 31.34 -4.24 3.88
C CYS A 81 31.66 -2.74 3.91
N PHE A 82 30.77 -1.93 4.48
CA PHE A 82 30.92 -0.49 4.54
C PHE A 82 31.34 -0.05 5.94
N ASP A 83 32.25 0.91 5.99
CA ASP A 83 32.44 1.76 7.14
C ASP A 83 31.30 2.78 7.16
N GLU A 84 30.40 2.60 8.12
CA GLU A 84 29.26 3.48 8.34
C GLU A 84 29.65 4.67 9.21
N SER A 85 29.30 5.88 8.76
CA SER A 85 29.61 7.10 9.49
C SER A 85 28.47 8.12 9.41
N ILE A 86 28.39 8.96 10.43
CA ILE A 86 27.44 10.06 10.50
C ILE A 86 28.14 11.36 10.87
N SER A 87 27.72 12.45 10.25
CA SER A 87 28.18 13.80 10.55
C SER A 87 27.01 14.76 10.69
N GLY A 88 27.20 15.84 11.44
CA GLY A 88 26.13 16.77 11.80
C GLY A 88 25.63 16.56 13.23
N PRO A 89 24.48 17.16 13.60
CA PRO A 89 23.88 17.05 14.94
C PRO A 89 23.13 15.72 15.12
N ALA A 90 23.80 14.60 14.90
CA ALA A 90 23.23 13.26 15.01
C ALA A 90 24.27 12.21 15.44
N GLN A 91 23.78 11.07 15.91
CA GLN A 91 24.58 9.91 16.33
C GLN A 91 23.94 8.63 15.82
N LEU A 92 24.76 7.61 15.56
CA LEU A 92 24.28 6.25 15.32
C LEU A 92 24.22 5.50 16.65
N ASP A 93 23.14 4.74 16.86
CA ASP A 93 23.07 3.78 17.96
C ASP A 93 23.68 2.42 17.58
N ASP A 94 23.66 1.48 18.53
CA ASP A 94 24.23 0.13 18.35
C ASP A 94 23.47 -0.71 17.30
N GLY A 95 22.25 -0.30 16.93
CA GLY A 95 21.43 -0.93 15.88
C GLY A 95 21.62 -0.31 14.50
N GLY A 96 22.44 0.73 14.38
CA GLY A 96 22.61 1.47 13.12
C GLY A 96 21.45 2.40 12.82
N CYS A 97 20.65 2.76 13.83
CA CYS A 97 19.62 3.79 13.72
C CYS A 97 20.22 5.16 14.04
N ILE A 98 19.73 6.16 13.33
CA ILE A 98 20.13 7.55 13.43
C ILE A 98 19.29 8.26 14.48
N HIS A 99 19.95 8.80 15.51
CA HIS A 99 19.37 9.67 16.52
C HIS A 99 19.77 11.12 16.28
N PHE A 100 18.78 12.01 16.12
CA PHE A 100 19.01 13.42 15.88
C PHE A 100 19.08 14.24 17.18
N ASP A 101 20.26 14.78 17.50
CA ASP A 101 20.51 15.51 18.74
C ASP A 101 20.04 16.96 18.68
N GLY A 102 19.93 17.54 17.48
CA GLY A 102 19.50 18.92 17.27
C GLY A 102 19.29 19.27 15.79
N PRO A 103 18.83 20.49 15.50
CA PRO A 103 18.56 20.93 14.14
C PRO A 103 19.84 21.19 13.36
N GLY A 104 19.79 20.96 12.05
CA GLY A 104 20.90 21.18 11.12
C GLY A 104 21.03 20.06 10.08
N GLU A 105 21.95 20.25 9.15
CA GLU A 105 22.27 19.23 8.14
C GLU A 105 22.98 18.04 8.79
N VAL A 106 22.47 16.85 8.51
CA VAL A 106 23.04 15.55 8.88
C VAL A 106 23.40 14.82 7.60
N VAL A 107 24.58 14.20 7.59
CA VAL A 107 25.01 13.36 6.48
C VAL A 107 25.31 11.97 7.03
N TRP A 108 24.57 10.99 6.56
CA TRP A 108 24.85 9.58 6.75
C TRP A 108 25.59 9.04 5.53
N GLU A 109 26.68 8.33 5.75
CA GLU A 109 27.59 7.87 4.71
C GLU A 109 28.01 6.43 4.93
N LEU A 110 27.92 5.62 3.87
CA LEU A 110 28.46 4.27 3.78
C LEU A 110 29.68 4.29 2.86
N THR A 111 30.88 4.18 3.42
CA THR A 111 32.13 4.14 2.65
C THR A 111 32.64 2.70 2.51
N PRO A 112 32.90 2.19 1.30
CA PRO A 112 33.41 0.83 1.11
C PRO A 112 34.72 0.61 1.88
N ASP A 113 34.76 -0.43 2.73
CA ASP A 113 35.99 -0.90 3.40
C ASP A 113 36.55 -2.13 2.68
N SER A 114 35.71 -3.17 2.54
CA SER A 114 36.13 -4.50 2.05
C SER A 114 35.37 -5.00 0.83
N CYS A 115 34.16 -4.48 0.58
CA CYS A 115 33.39 -4.69 -0.64
C CYS A 115 32.51 -3.46 -0.96
N GLY A 116 31.99 -3.38 -2.19
CA GLY A 116 31.30 -2.20 -2.71
C GLY A 116 32.22 -1.32 -3.55
N ASP A 117 31.64 -0.71 -4.59
CA ASP A 117 32.42 0.00 -5.61
C ASP A 117 32.39 1.52 -5.42
N GLN A 118 31.44 2.03 -4.63
CA GLN A 118 31.17 3.45 -4.48
C GLN A 118 30.72 3.79 -3.05
N THR A 119 31.12 4.99 -2.59
CA THR A 119 30.57 5.58 -1.37
C THR A 119 29.14 6.00 -1.61
N GLU A 120 28.24 5.61 -0.71
CA GLU A 120 26.84 6.01 -0.73
C GLU A 120 26.54 7.02 0.37
N ARG A 121 25.66 7.98 0.09
CA ARG A 121 25.32 9.08 1.03
C ARG A 121 23.85 9.39 1.03
N MET A 122 23.36 9.80 2.19
CA MET A 122 22.11 10.51 2.35
C MET A 122 22.29 11.74 3.22
N ARG A 123 21.71 12.86 2.78
CA ARG A 123 21.62 14.10 3.54
C ARG A 123 20.21 14.27 4.06
N PHE A 124 20.12 14.82 5.25
CA PHE A 124 18.86 15.18 5.88
C PHE A 124 19.01 16.55 6.50
N THR A 125 17.96 17.37 6.48
CA THR A 125 17.93 18.61 7.25
C THR A 125 17.02 18.43 8.45
N VAL A 126 17.60 18.33 9.64
CA VAL A 126 16.83 18.21 10.87
C VAL A 126 16.27 19.58 11.25
N VAL A 127 14.96 19.66 11.45
CA VAL A 127 14.24 20.88 11.83
C VAL A 127 13.59 20.74 13.21
N GLU A 128 13.47 21.86 13.94
CA GLU A 128 12.69 21.89 15.18
C GLU A 128 11.19 21.94 14.85
N PRO A 129 10.31 21.51 15.78
CA PRO A 129 8.87 21.73 15.67
C PRO A 129 8.55 23.20 15.40
N ASP A 130 8.00 23.49 14.22
CA ASP A 130 7.54 24.83 13.85
C ASP A 130 6.09 25.02 14.32
N PRO A 131 5.76 26.07 15.10
CA PRO A 131 4.38 26.42 15.40
C PRO A 131 3.54 26.79 14.17
N ALA A 132 4.17 27.14 13.05
CA ALA A 132 3.50 27.35 11.78
C ALA A 132 3.27 26.05 10.99
N ALA A 133 3.88 24.93 11.41
CA ALA A 133 3.58 23.65 10.81
C ALA A 133 2.15 23.22 11.14
N GLN A 134 1.54 22.51 10.21
CA GLN A 134 0.18 21.96 10.32
C GLN A 134 0.18 20.50 9.90
N LEU A 135 -0.73 19.70 10.44
CA LEU A 135 -1.03 18.42 9.80
C LEU A 135 -1.77 18.72 8.49
N GLY A 136 -1.46 17.98 7.43
CA GLY A 136 -2.17 17.98 6.16
C GLY A 136 -2.60 16.57 5.80
N PHE A 137 -3.39 16.48 4.75
CA PHE A 137 -3.73 15.20 4.12
C PHE A 137 -2.86 14.97 2.90
N ASP A 138 -2.57 13.71 2.60
CA ASP A 138 -1.72 13.43 1.46
C ASP A 138 -2.39 13.62 0.09
N GLU A 139 -1.57 13.95 -0.92
CA GLU A 139 -1.90 14.15 -2.33
C GLU A 139 -1.82 12.84 -3.15
N TRP A 140 -2.21 11.73 -2.54
CA TRP A 140 -2.07 10.38 -3.11
C TRP A 140 -2.51 10.28 -4.59
N ARG A 141 -3.63 10.90 -4.97
CA ARG A 141 -4.13 10.88 -6.36
C ARG A 141 -3.15 11.46 -7.37
N LEU A 142 -2.47 12.56 -7.01
CA LEU A 142 -1.47 13.14 -7.88
C LEU A 142 -0.23 12.26 -7.96
N ARG A 143 0.21 11.67 -6.85
CA ARG A 143 1.42 10.82 -6.85
C ARG A 143 1.23 9.60 -7.72
N LEU A 144 0.10 8.91 -7.58
CA LEU A 144 -0.28 7.82 -8.46
C LEU A 144 -0.22 8.24 -9.92
N VAL A 145 -0.74 9.44 -10.21
CA VAL A 145 -0.64 10.00 -11.55
C VAL A 145 0.80 10.31 -11.94
N GLN A 146 1.63 10.91 -11.08
CA GLN A 146 3.00 11.30 -11.39
C GLN A 146 3.92 10.11 -11.59
N GLU A 147 3.87 9.12 -10.70
CA GLU A 147 4.56 7.83 -10.83
C GLU A 147 4.16 7.15 -12.14
N SER A 148 2.86 7.12 -12.45
CA SER A 148 2.36 6.56 -13.71
C SER A 148 2.74 7.41 -14.93
N VAL A 149 2.87 8.73 -14.81
CA VAL A 149 3.15 9.67 -15.92
C VAL A 149 4.62 9.65 -16.36
N VAL A 150 5.52 9.10 -15.54
CA VAL A 150 6.91 8.88 -15.99
C VAL A 150 6.95 7.99 -17.24
N GLU A 151 5.95 7.11 -17.44
CA GLU A 151 5.86 6.23 -18.62
C GLU A 151 4.47 6.14 -19.30
N GLY A 152 3.39 6.66 -18.68
CA GLY A 152 2.00 6.44 -19.09
C GLY A 152 1.16 7.70 -19.35
N GLU A 153 -0.01 7.50 -19.98
CA GLU A 153 -1.00 8.56 -20.27
C GLU A 153 -2.07 8.62 -19.17
N VAL A 154 -2.44 9.83 -18.74
CA VAL A 154 -3.60 10.05 -17.86
C VAL A 154 -4.83 10.22 -18.72
N LEU A 155 -5.80 9.33 -18.53
CA LEU A 155 -7.05 9.33 -19.28
C LEU A 155 -8.18 9.87 -18.40
N GLY A 156 -9.18 10.51 -19.02
CA GLY A 156 -10.46 10.83 -18.37
C GLY A 156 -10.54 12.20 -17.68
N LEU A 157 -9.46 13.00 -17.72
CA LEU A 157 -9.54 14.41 -17.32
C LEU A 157 -10.44 15.19 -18.28
N ALA A 158 -11.39 15.95 -17.73
CA ALA A 158 -12.28 16.78 -18.53
C ALA A 158 -11.49 17.83 -19.34
N PRO A 159 -11.96 18.24 -20.54
CA PRO A 159 -11.23 19.17 -21.40
C PRO A 159 -10.85 20.48 -20.70
N GLY A 160 -9.55 20.79 -20.72
CA GLY A 160 -9.00 22.01 -20.12
C GLY A 160 -8.58 21.88 -18.66
N ARG A 161 -8.83 20.73 -18.03
CA ARG A 161 -8.28 20.38 -16.72
C ARG A 161 -6.86 19.86 -16.86
N SER A 162 -6.05 20.08 -15.84
CA SER A 162 -4.69 19.55 -15.75
C SER A 162 -4.55 18.60 -14.56
N VAL A 163 -3.49 17.81 -14.59
CA VAL A 163 -3.15 16.85 -13.52
C VAL A 163 -2.96 17.57 -12.18
N GLU A 164 -2.45 18.80 -12.18
CA GLU A 164 -2.29 19.62 -10.98
C GLU A 164 -3.63 19.96 -10.30
N GLU A 165 -4.75 19.97 -11.04
CA GLU A 165 -6.09 20.19 -10.46
C GLU A 165 -6.59 18.99 -9.63
N LEU A 166 -5.90 17.86 -9.70
CA LEU A 166 -6.14 16.71 -8.83
C LEU A 166 -5.54 16.92 -7.43
N GLN A 167 -4.70 17.94 -7.23
CA GLN A 167 -4.15 18.30 -5.92
C GLN A 167 -5.22 18.97 -5.05
N GLU A 168 -5.26 18.57 -3.79
CA GLU A 168 -5.93 19.31 -2.74
C GLU A 168 -4.89 20.11 -1.96
N SER A 169 -5.20 21.35 -1.61
CA SER A 169 -4.29 22.11 -0.75
C SER A 169 -4.22 21.41 0.62
N PRO A 170 -3.01 21.14 1.16
CA PRO A 170 -2.88 20.42 2.42
C PRO A 170 -3.55 21.10 3.63
N GLY A 171 -3.79 22.42 3.54
CA GLY A 171 -4.49 23.20 4.57
C GLY A 171 -6.01 23.33 4.38
N ALA A 172 -6.56 22.79 3.28
CA ALA A 172 -7.98 22.90 2.99
C ALA A 172 -8.81 21.90 3.82
N ALA A 173 -10.04 22.30 4.18
CA ALA A 173 -10.96 21.39 4.82
C ALA A 173 -11.33 20.23 3.87
N ARG A 174 -11.10 19.00 4.31
CA ARG A 174 -11.32 17.77 3.54
C ARG A 174 -12.78 17.34 3.68
N ARG A 175 -13.46 17.21 2.55
CA ARG A 175 -14.86 16.73 2.50
C ARG A 175 -14.85 15.23 2.28
N VAL A 176 -15.62 14.49 3.05
CA VAL A 176 -15.64 13.02 3.03
C VAL A 176 -17.08 12.53 3.08
N PHE A 177 -17.42 11.50 2.30
CA PHE A 177 -18.77 10.94 2.37
C PHE A 177 -19.10 10.35 3.74
N ALA A 178 -20.26 10.73 4.26
CA ALA A 178 -20.73 10.26 5.56
C ALA A 178 -20.91 8.73 5.58
N GLY A 179 -20.42 8.11 6.65
CA GLY A 179 -20.48 6.67 6.90
C GLY A 179 -19.61 5.84 5.97
N GLN A 180 -18.77 6.47 5.15
CA GLN A 180 -17.76 5.78 4.35
C GLN A 180 -16.43 5.76 5.10
N LEU A 181 -15.65 4.71 4.84
CA LEU A 181 -14.27 4.62 5.28
C LEU A 181 -13.44 5.65 4.51
N ASP A 182 -12.73 6.50 5.24
CA ASP A 182 -11.62 7.30 4.74
C ASP A 182 -10.37 6.89 5.52
N ALA A 183 -9.26 6.70 4.83
CA ALA A 183 -7.97 6.39 5.43
C ALA A 183 -6.98 7.49 5.05
N PRO A 184 -7.15 8.70 5.61
CA PRO A 184 -6.20 9.77 5.35
C PRO A 184 -4.83 9.38 5.92
N LEU A 185 -3.82 9.46 5.08
CA LEU A 185 -2.44 9.55 5.52
C LEU A 185 -2.14 11.00 5.93
N LEU A 186 -1.61 11.15 7.14
CA LEU A 186 -1.33 12.47 7.71
C LEU A 186 0.11 12.87 7.40
N ARG A 187 0.28 14.12 7.01
CA ARG A 187 1.57 14.74 6.69
C ARG A 187 1.80 15.97 7.57
N LEU A 188 3.03 16.36 7.84
CA LEU A 188 3.34 17.67 8.42
C LEU A 188 3.87 18.62 7.35
N ASP A 189 3.28 19.81 7.28
CA ASP A 189 3.64 20.86 6.32
C ASP A 189 4.01 22.15 7.04
N ASP A 190 5.12 22.77 6.65
CA ASP A 190 5.54 24.09 7.11
C ASP A 190 5.56 25.11 5.95
N SER A 191 6.03 26.34 6.23
CA SER A 191 6.09 27.41 5.22
C SER A 191 7.19 27.23 4.16
N GLY A 192 8.17 26.36 4.41
CA GLY A 192 9.28 26.02 3.54
C GLY A 192 9.08 24.75 2.72
N GLY A 193 8.13 23.89 3.11
CA GLY A 193 7.80 22.66 2.41
C GLY A 193 7.23 21.58 3.34
N ARG A 194 7.41 20.33 2.91
CA ARG A 194 7.01 19.15 3.65
C ARG A 194 8.06 18.85 4.72
N VAL A 195 7.61 18.48 5.92
CA VAL A 195 8.47 17.98 6.98
C VAL A 195 8.08 16.54 7.28
N PHE A 196 9.06 15.65 7.21
CA PHE A 196 8.88 14.23 7.47
C PHE A 196 9.03 13.94 8.97
N TRP A 197 8.20 13.04 9.46
CA TRP A 197 8.27 12.57 10.84
C TRP A 197 7.97 11.07 10.89
N MET A 198 8.76 10.32 11.65
CA MET A 198 8.92 8.87 11.45
C MET A 198 8.80 8.02 12.73
N ASN A 199 8.16 8.51 13.79
CA ASN A 199 7.99 7.65 14.97
C ASN A 199 6.63 6.93 14.92
N SER A 200 6.60 5.63 15.11
CA SER A 200 5.35 4.88 15.25
C SER A 200 4.57 5.25 16.52
N ASP A 201 5.18 5.95 17.49
CA ASP A 201 4.58 6.35 18.76
C ASP A 201 3.68 7.60 18.70
N VAL A 202 3.44 8.24 17.55
CA VAL A 202 2.47 9.35 17.51
C VAL A 202 1.09 8.79 17.74
N SER A 203 0.53 9.19 18.87
CA SER A 203 -0.88 8.99 19.13
C SER A 203 -1.66 9.95 18.23
N LEU A 204 -2.36 9.38 17.27
CA LEU A 204 -3.39 10.06 16.51
C LEU A 204 -4.70 10.01 17.29
N GLU A 205 -5.28 11.18 17.54
CA GLU A 205 -6.55 11.34 18.24
C GLU A 205 -7.58 11.98 17.32
N LEU A 206 -8.79 11.41 17.31
CA LEU A 206 -9.93 12.03 16.63
C LEU A 206 -10.57 13.08 17.54
N VAL A 207 -10.71 14.30 17.01
CA VAL A 207 -11.27 15.45 17.71
C VAL A 207 -12.54 15.91 16.99
N GLY A 208 -13.69 15.73 17.62
CA GLY A 208 -14.98 16.15 17.07
C GLY A 208 -16.11 15.22 17.48
N GLU A 209 -17.35 15.66 17.29
CA GLU A 209 -18.52 14.80 17.51
C GLU A 209 -18.83 14.03 16.22
N GLY A 210 -19.03 12.71 16.32
CA GLY A 210 -19.40 11.87 15.18
C GLY A 210 -18.26 11.45 14.27
N VAL A 211 -17.01 11.66 14.68
CA VAL A 211 -15.83 11.03 14.06
C VAL A 211 -15.52 9.75 14.83
N GLU A 212 -15.47 8.63 14.14
CA GLU A 212 -15.20 7.32 14.74
C GLU A 212 -13.99 6.68 14.07
N ALA A 213 -13.01 6.28 14.88
CA ALA A 213 -11.85 5.52 14.39
C ALA A 213 -12.33 4.13 14.00
N VAL A 214 -11.84 3.65 12.86
CA VAL A 214 -12.06 2.27 12.47
C VAL A 214 -11.02 1.42 13.18
N ALA A 215 -11.50 0.51 14.04
CA ALA A 215 -10.62 -0.41 14.73
C ALA A 215 -9.95 -1.34 13.71
N PRO A 216 -8.64 -1.62 13.84
CA PRO A 216 -7.98 -2.62 13.02
C PRO A 216 -8.69 -3.97 13.18
N ILE A 217 -8.81 -4.71 12.08
CA ILE A 217 -9.42 -6.05 12.10
C ILE A 217 -8.45 -6.96 12.86
N PRO A 218 -8.86 -7.58 13.98
CA PRO A 218 -7.99 -8.48 14.70
C PRO A 218 -7.64 -9.70 13.82
N SER A 219 -6.36 -9.90 13.56
CA SER A 219 -5.81 -11.08 12.93
C SER A 219 -4.92 -11.84 13.90
N ASP A 220 -4.88 -13.17 13.77
CA ASP A 220 -3.94 -14.04 14.49
C ASP A 220 -2.53 -13.97 13.87
N ASP A 221 -2.42 -13.41 12.66
CA ASP A 221 -1.17 -13.11 11.99
C ASP A 221 -0.81 -11.63 12.22
N PRO A 222 0.31 -11.32 12.91
CA PRO A 222 0.72 -9.94 13.17
C PRO A 222 0.97 -9.15 11.88
N GLU A 223 1.40 -9.80 10.79
CA GLU A 223 1.60 -9.15 9.47
C GLU A 223 0.24 -8.77 8.85
N LEU A 224 -0.83 -9.50 9.18
CA LEU A 224 -2.22 -9.13 8.87
C LEU A 224 -2.87 -8.33 10.01
N ASN A 225 -2.14 -7.72 10.94
CA ASN A 225 -2.67 -6.63 11.78
C ASN A 225 -2.11 -5.27 11.36
N GLU A 226 -1.13 -5.26 10.45
CA GLU A 226 -0.43 -4.10 9.90
C GLU A 226 -1.24 -3.35 8.82
N TRP A 227 -2.53 -3.65 8.66
CA TRP A 227 -3.44 -3.02 7.68
C TRP A 227 -3.64 -1.51 7.83
N VAL A 228 -3.04 -0.89 8.83
CA VAL A 228 -3.02 0.55 9.03
C VAL A 228 -1.57 0.96 8.86
N MET A 229 -1.27 1.67 7.78
CA MET A 229 0.08 2.19 7.59
C MET A 229 0.42 3.13 8.76
N LEU A 230 1.69 3.26 9.07
CA LEU A 230 2.14 4.26 10.04
C LEU A 230 1.57 5.64 9.63
N GLY A 231 1.15 6.47 10.58
CA GLY A 231 0.52 7.77 10.31
C GLY A 231 -0.79 7.80 9.51
N GLU A 232 -1.41 6.64 9.21
CA GLU A 232 -2.80 6.57 8.79
C GLU A 232 -3.74 6.62 10.00
N GLN A 233 -4.89 7.29 9.82
CA GLN A 233 -5.99 7.22 10.78
C GLN A 233 -7.29 6.85 10.06
N PRO A 234 -7.52 5.54 9.82
CA PRO A 234 -8.78 5.06 9.27
C PRO A 234 -9.95 5.53 10.14
N LEU A 235 -10.92 6.18 9.53
CA LEU A 235 -12.04 6.81 10.22
C LEU A 235 -13.32 6.77 9.39
N THR A 236 -14.43 6.99 10.08
CA THR A 236 -15.73 7.29 9.48
C THR A 236 -16.31 8.54 10.13
N LEU A 237 -17.10 9.27 9.36
CA LEU A 237 -17.82 10.45 9.84
C LEU A 237 -19.33 10.22 9.78
N ALA A 238 -20.04 10.49 10.87
CA ALA A 238 -21.50 10.45 10.89
C ALA A 238 -22.11 11.53 9.96
N PRO A 239 -23.32 11.34 9.43
CA PRO A 239 -23.97 12.36 8.61
C PRO A 239 -24.06 13.71 9.32
N GLY A 240 -23.47 14.74 8.71
CA GLY A 240 -23.46 16.11 9.22
C GLY A 240 -22.44 16.38 10.34
N SER A 241 -21.57 15.43 10.68
CA SER A 241 -20.46 15.67 11.61
C SER A 241 -19.32 16.44 10.96
N SER A 242 -18.51 17.08 11.79
CA SER A 242 -17.18 17.51 11.42
C SER A 242 -16.19 17.25 12.56
N GLY A 243 -14.91 17.18 12.22
CA GLY A 243 -13.85 16.99 13.20
C GLY A 243 -12.46 17.18 12.61
N ARG A 244 -11.45 16.73 13.33
CA ARG A 244 -10.03 16.85 13.00
C ARG A 244 -9.29 15.62 13.49
N VAL A 245 -8.13 15.36 12.94
CA VAL A 245 -7.15 14.49 13.55
C VAL A 245 -6.13 15.36 14.28
N ARG A 246 -5.74 14.94 15.48
CA ARG A 246 -4.71 15.56 16.28
C ARG A 246 -3.54 14.59 16.41
N ALA A 247 -2.34 15.04 16.09
CA ALA A 247 -1.11 14.36 16.43
C ALA A 247 -0.48 15.04 17.64
N THR A 248 -0.01 14.24 18.60
CA THR A 248 0.84 14.71 19.69
C THR A 248 2.22 14.10 19.54
N LEU A 249 3.22 14.93 19.27
CA LEU A 249 4.59 14.47 19.13
C LEU A 249 5.18 14.03 20.47
N ALA A 250 6.24 13.23 20.44
CA ALA A 250 6.95 12.79 21.64
C ALA A 250 7.50 13.96 22.49
N SER A 251 7.80 15.09 21.85
CA SER A 251 8.24 16.34 22.48
C SER A 251 7.08 17.11 23.16
N GLY A 252 5.83 16.75 22.88
CA GLY A 252 4.62 17.30 23.50
C GLY A 252 3.90 18.36 22.67
N GLU A 253 4.46 18.80 21.54
CA GLU A 253 3.80 19.65 20.56
C GLU A 253 2.58 18.93 19.97
N VAL A 254 1.54 19.72 19.72
CA VAL A 254 0.25 19.23 19.24
C VAL A 254 -0.04 19.91 17.91
N TYR A 255 -0.33 19.09 16.90
CA TYR A 255 -0.72 19.53 15.58
C TYR A 255 -2.12 19.01 15.27
N GLU A 256 -2.93 19.82 14.59
CA GLU A 256 -4.27 19.44 14.14
C GLU A 256 -4.34 19.52 12.62
N SER A 257 -5.05 18.56 12.03
CA SER A 257 -5.37 18.58 10.61
C SER A 257 -6.35 19.71 10.29
N PRO A 258 -6.52 20.06 9.01
CA PRO A 258 -7.71 20.72 8.54
C PRO A 258 -8.98 19.99 8.98
N GLU A 259 -10.09 20.71 8.91
CA GLU A 259 -11.39 20.14 9.25
C GLU A 259 -11.78 19.04 8.27
N LEU A 260 -12.19 17.90 8.80
CA LEU A 260 -12.90 16.83 8.13
C LEU A 260 -14.40 17.13 8.18
N ILE A 261 -15.08 17.12 7.03
CA ILE A 261 -16.49 17.48 6.93
C ILE A 261 -17.25 16.32 6.28
N ALA A 262 -18.21 15.75 7.01
CA ALA A 262 -19.12 14.74 6.47
C ALA A 262 -20.07 15.37 5.45
N VAL A 263 -20.15 14.76 4.27
CA VAL A 263 -21.09 15.17 3.21
C VAL A 263 -22.02 14.03 2.80
N GLY A 264 -23.20 14.38 2.31
CA GLY A 264 -24.16 13.43 1.77
C GLY A 264 -23.98 13.15 0.27
N LEU A 265 -24.52 12.03 -0.22
CA LEU A 265 -24.55 11.68 -1.66
C LEU A 265 -25.11 12.80 -2.56
N THR A 266 -26.06 13.59 -2.05
CA THR A 266 -26.68 14.69 -2.81
C THR A 266 -25.80 15.91 -2.98
N GLU A 267 -24.65 15.99 -2.30
CA GLU A 267 -23.70 17.08 -2.45
C GLU A 267 -22.74 16.85 -3.63
N ALA A 268 -22.63 15.61 -4.11
CA ALA A 268 -21.91 15.31 -5.34
C ALA A 268 -22.60 15.97 -6.54
N ALA A 269 -21.86 16.82 -7.25
CA ALA A 269 -22.34 17.53 -8.43
C ALA A 269 -21.70 17.00 -9.73
N SER A 270 -20.45 16.50 -9.65
CA SER A 270 -19.76 15.87 -10.77
C SER A 270 -18.99 14.64 -10.32
N LEU A 271 -18.76 13.74 -11.28
CA LEU A 271 -17.91 12.56 -11.18
C LEU A 271 -17.19 12.46 -12.51
N ASP A 272 -15.87 12.52 -12.48
CA ASP A 272 -15.01 12.18 -13.63
C ASP A 272 -14.26 10.88 -13.29
N LEU A 273 -14.24 9.92 -14.20
CA LEU A 273 -13.44 8.70 -14.08
C LEU A 273 -12.05 8.96 -14.65
N VAL A 274 -11.03 8.87 -13.80
CA VAL A 274 -9.63 9.05 -14.21
C VAL A 274 -8.91 7.72 -14.15
N VAL A 275 -8.09 7.45 -15.18
CA VAL A 275 -7.22 6.27 -15.24
C VAL A 275 -5.79 6.73 -15.45
N ALA A 276 -4.88 6.17 -14.67
CA ALA A 276 -3.44 6.34 -14.80
C ALA A 276 -2.80 4.95 -14.70
N ASP A 277 -2.21 4.50 -15.80
CA ASP A 277 -1.71 3.13 -15.96
C ASP A 277 -2.76 2.06 -15.61
N THR A 278 -2.50 1.19 -14.63
CA THR A 278 -3.38 0.11 -14.17
C THR A 278 -4.29 0.53 -13.02
N TYR A 279 -4.34 1.83 -12.72
CA TYR A 279 -5.10 2.36 -11.61
C TYR A 279 -6.21 3.31 -12.08
N ALA A 280 -7.37 3.20 -11.44
CA ALA A 280 -8.53 4.04 -11.69
C ALA A 280 -9.02 4.69 -10.40
N PHE A 281 -9.50 5.93 -10.50
CA PHE A 281 -10.17 6.61 -9.39
C PHE A 281 -11.28 7.53 -9.87
N ALA A 282 -12.24 7.80 -9.00
CA ALA A 282 -13.34 8.72 -9.28
C ALA A 282 -13.07 10.11 -8.68
N ASP A 283 -12.93 11.12 -9.54
CA ASP A 283 -12.86 12.52 -9.13
C ASP A 283 -14.27 13.08 -8.88
N VAL A 284 -14.75 12.93 -7.65
CA VAL A 284 -16.06 13.40 -7.22
C VAL A 284 -15.97 14.79 -6.62
N ARG A 285 -16.75 15.74 -7.14
CA ARG A 285 -16.73 17.13 -6.69
C ARG A 285 -18.13 17.66 -6.36
N ASP A 286 -18.18 18.64 -5.47
CA ASP A 286 -19.40 19.38 -5.17
C ASP A 286 -19.69 20.50 -6.19
N ALA A 287 -20.80 21.22 -5.98
CA ALA A 287 -21.24 22.28 -6.88
C ALA A 287 -20.29 23.49 -6.95
N GLU A 288 -19.39 23.63 -5.97
CA GLU A 288 -18.33 24.65 -5.96
C GLU A 288 -17.02 24.14 -6.55
N GLY A 289 -16.97 22.88 -7.01
CA GLY A 289 -15.79 22.25 -7.60
C GLY A 289 -14.80 21.73 -6.56
N ARG A 290 -15.19 21.63 -5.29
CA ARG A 290 -14.33 21.09 -4.23
C ARG A 290 -14.37 19.56 -4.25
N LEU A 291 -13.23 18.95 -3.97
CA LEU A 291 -13.09 17.51 -3.94
C LEU A 291 -13.87 16.89 -2.77
N ILE A 292 -14.42 15.69 -3.00
CA ILE A 292 -15.06 14.85 -1.98
C ILE A 292 -14.40 13.47 -2.00
N HIS A 293 -13.87 13.05 -0.87
CA HIS A 293 -13.19 11.76 -0.68
C HIS A 293 -14.12 10.67 -0.15
N GLY A 294 -13.67 9.42 -0.24
CA GLY A 294 -14.39 8.26 0.30
C GLY A 294 -15.68 7.95 -0.47
N ALA A 295 -15.75 8.28 -1.76
CA ALA A 295 -16.95 8.05 -2.56
C ALA A 295 -17.28 6.55 -2.68
N PRO A 296 -18.53 6.12 -2.40
CA PRO A 296 -18.93 4.72 -2.56
C PRO A 296 -19.23 4.43 -4.04
N ILE A 297 -18.17 4.28 -4.84
CA ILE A 297 -18.29 4.08 -6.28
C ILE A 297 -18.69 2.64 -6.60
N GLU A 298 -19.70 2.50 -7.45
CA GLU A 298 -20.01 1.25 -8.11
C GLU A 298 -19.13 1.10 -9.36
N TRP A 299 -18.10 0.26 -9.25
CA TRP A 299 -17.18 -0.06 -10.35
C TRP A 299 -17.73 -1.18 -11.24
N SER A 300 -17.57 -1.06 -12.55
CA SER A 300 -17.93 -2.13 -13.50
C SER A 300 -17.23 -2.01 -14.84
N VAL A 301 -17.11 -3.13 -15.55
CA VAL A 301 -16.74 -3.18 -16.97
C VAL A 301 -18.02 -3.32 -17.80
N VAL A 302 -18.23 -2.38 -18.73
CA VAL A 302 -19.40 -2.37 -19.60
C VAL A 302 -19.13 -3.16 -20.88
N GLU A 303 -17.92 -3.07 -21.42
CA GLU A 303 -17.46 -3.77 -22.61
C GLU A 303 -16.00 -4.22 -22.44
N GLY A 304 -15.61 -5.34 -23.07
CA GLY A 304 -14.26 -5.90 -22.98
C GLY A 304 -14.04 -6.87 -21.81
N ALA A 305 -12.87 -7.51 -21.79
CA ALA A 305 -12.50 -8.56 -20.84
C ALA A 305 -11.44 -8.07 -19.84
N LEU A 306 -11.79 -7.06 -19.06
CA LEU A 306 -10.95 -6.50 -18.00
C LEU A 306 -11.47 -6.95 -16.63
N ALA A 307 -10.60 -7.14 -15.66
CA ALA A 307 -10.98 -7.32 -14.26
C ALA A 307 -10.71 -6.03 -13.47
N ILE A 308 -11.60 -5.76 -12.51
CA ILE A 308 -11.54 -4.58 -11.66
C ILE A 308 -11.59 -5.04 -10.21
N THR A 309 -10.64 -4.59 -9.39
CA THR A 309 -10.65 -4.76 -7.94
C THR A 309 -10.84 -3.40 -7.27
N PRO A 310 -12.03 -3.11 -6.72
CA PRO A 310 -12.26 -1.91 -5.92
C PRO A 310 -11.38 -1.89 -4.67
N GLY A 311 -10.95 -0.70 -4.28
CA GLY A 311 -10.27 -0.46 -2.99
C GLY A 311 -8.81 -0.91 -2.90
N SER A 312 -8.12 -1.04 -4.02
CA SER A 312 -6.72 -1.48 -4.06
C SER A 312 -5.81 -0.33 -4.47
N LEU A 313 -4.74 -0.10 -3.68
CA LEU A 313 -3.44 0.42 -4.20
C LEU A 313 -2.19 -0.20 -3.55
N VAL A 314 -2.25 -0.76 -2.35
CA VAL A 314 -1.27 -1.77 -1.85
C VAL A 314 -1.94 -2.77 -0.88
N TRP A 315 -3.10 -2.41 -0.31
CA TRP A 315 -3.90 -3.25 0.58
C TRP A 315 -5.40 -3.08 0.27
N GLU A 316 -6.18 -4.16 0.45
CA GLU A 316 -7.59 -4.32 0.02
C GLU A 316 -8.61 -3.37 0.69
N LEU A 317 -8.17 -2.35 1.42
CA LEU A 317 -9.00 -1.44 2.21
C LEU A 317 -8.79 0.05 1.88
N ARG A 318 -8.33 0.39 0.68
CA ARG A 318 -8.43 1.78 0.23
C ARG A 318 -9.86 2.07 -0.21
N THR A 319 -10.26 3.34 -0.08
CA THR A 319 -11.66 3.76 -0.11
C THR A 319 -12.37 3.29 -1.39
N GLY A 320 -13.70 3.22 -1.37
CA GLY A 320 -14.50 2.79 -2.53
C GLY A 320 -14.32 3.64 -3.79
N GLU A 321 -13.58 4.75 -3.73
CA GLU A 321 -13.34 5.66 -4.85
C GLU A 321 -12.13 5.28 -5.72
N TYR A 322 -11.40 4.22 -5.35
CA TYR A 322 -10.25 3.68 -6.10
C TYR A 322 -10.55 2.28 -6.62
N ALA A 323 -9.88 1.91 -7.71
CA ALA A 323 -9.84 0.54 -8.20
C ALA A 323 -8.55 0.25 -8.98
N THR A 324 -8.11 -1.00 -8.94
CA THR A 324 -7.05 -1.50 -9.83
C THR A 324 -7.67 -2.23 -11.02
N LEU A 325 -7.15 -1.96 -12.20
CA LEU A 325 -7.48 -2.54 -13.50
C LEU A 325 -6.42 -3.57 -13.84
N HIS A 326 -6.82 -4.79 -14.16
CA HIS A 326 -5.89 -5.84 -14.57
C HIS A 326 -6.51 -6.73 -15.63
N ASP A 327 -5.65 -7.31 -16.48
CA ASP A 327 -6.04 -8.45 -17.31
C ASP A 327 -6.26 -9.66 -16.40
N GLY A 328 -7.45 -9.76 -15.81
CA GLY A 328 -7.80 -10.80 -14.84
C GLY A 328 -7.98 -12.18 -15.45
N ASN A 329 -7.27 -12.50 -16.53
CA ASN A 329 -7.38 -13.76 -17.28
C ASN A 329 -8.84 -14.06 -17.67
N CYS A 330 -9.63 -13.01 -17.88
CA CYS A 330 -11.04 -13.12 -18.31
C CYS A 330 -11.13 -13.75 -19.70
N GLU A 331 -10.09 -13.58 -20.50
CA GLU A 331 -9.86 -14.25 -21.77
C GLU A 331 -8.49 -14.93 -21.75
N PRO A 332 -8.28 -16.02 -22.52
CA PRO A 332 -6.96 -16.64 -22.65
C PRO A 332 -5.91 -15.64 -23.11
N ALA A 333 -4.69 -15.76 -22.58
CA ALA A 333 -3.57 -14.97 -23.06
C ALA A 333 -3.32 -15.23 -24.55
N PRO A 334 -2.97 -14.19 -25.32
CA PRO A 334 -2.67 -14.31 -26.74
C PRO A 334 -1.32 -15.02 -26.96
N ALA A 335 -1.04 -15.43 -28.19
CA ALA A 335 0.24 -16.06 -28.54
C ALA A 335 1.38 -15.05 -28.75
N GLU A 336 1.04 -13.80 -29.03
CA GLU A 336 1.94 -12.65 -29.21
C GLU A 336 1.30 -11.45 -28.50
N PRO A 337 2.06 -10.42 -28.09
CA PRO A 337 1.49 -9.24 -27.44
C PRO A 337 0.32 -8.65 -28.22
N GLU A 338 -0.84 -8.49 -27.58
CA GLU A 338 -2.10 -8.03 -28.20
C GLU A 338 -2.64 -6.82 -27.45
N LEU A 339 -2.91 -5.73 -28.17
CA LEU A 339 -3.62 -4.58 -27.61
C LEU A 339 -5.12 -4.90 -27.52
N ARG A 340 -5.66 -4.90 -26.30
CA ARG A 340 -7.08 -5.08 -26.01
C ARG A 340 -7.71 -3.78 -25.56
N ARG A 341 -9.05 -3.77 -25.55
CA ARG A 341 -9.86 -2.61 -25.16
C ARG A 341 -10.94 -3.03 -24.20
N ALA A 342 -11.21 -2.18 -23.22
CA ALA A 342 -12.36 -2.30 -22.34
C ALA A 342 -13.00 -0.92 -22.09
N VAL A 343 -14.28 -0.92 -21.75
CA VAL A 343 -14.98 0.28 -21.31
C VAL A 343 -15.25 0.14 -19.82
N VAL A 344 -14.54 0.93 -19.03
CA VAL A 344 -14.68 0.98 -17.57
C VAL A 344 -15.71 2.03 -17.20
N ARG A 345 -16.50 1.74 -16.17
CA ARG A 345 -17.52 2.64 -15.64
C ARG A 345 -17.38 2.82 -14.14
N ALA A 346 -17.42 4.08 -13.72
CA ALA A 346 -17.60 4.49 -12.33
C ALA A 346 -18.98 5.13 -12.16
N ARG A 347 -19.72 4.72 -11.12
CA ARG A 347 -21.05 5.24 -10.83
C ARG A 347 -21.23 5.63 -9.37
N LEU A 348 -21.82 6.80 -9.14
CA LEU A 348 -22.23 7.31 -7.84
C LEU A 348 -23.70 7.78 -7.90
N GLY A 349 -24.62 6.87 -7.58
CA GLY A 349 -26.05 7.14 -7.63
C GLY A 349 -26.54 7.44 -9.05
N ALA A 350 -26.73 8.73 -9.37
CA ALA A 350 -27.15 9.21 -10.69
C ALA A 350 -26.00 9.79 -11.53
N LEU A 351 -24.84 10.03 -10.90
CA LEU A 351 -23.62 10.40 -11.61
C LEU A 351 -22.95 9.14 -12.12
N GLU A 352 -22.48 9.18 -13.36
CA GLU A 352 -21.82 8.09 -14.04
C GLU A 352 -20.83 8.67 -15.04
N ASP A 353 -19.66 8.06 -15.12
CA ASP A 353 -18.69 8.34 -16.18
C ASP A 353 -18.10 7.03 -16.69
N THR A 354 -17.66 7.05 -17.95
CA THR A 354 -17.13 5.89 -18.65
C THR A 354 -15.90 6.26 -19.44
N ILE A 355 -14.93 5.35 -19.47
CA ILE A 355 -13.68 5.54 -20.20
C ILE A 355 -13.35 4.31 -21.03
N GLU A 356 -12.89 4.53 -22.27
CA GLU A 356 -12.27 3.48 -23.07
C GLU A 356 -10.81 3.36 -22.62
N TYR A 357 -10.44 2.16 -22.20
CA TYR A 357 -9.11 1.82 -21.69
C TYR A 357 -8.48 0.79 -22.62
N GLU A 358 -7.33 1.13 -23.19
CA GLU A 358 -6.52 0.22 -23.98
C GLU A 358 -5.40 -0.35 -23.10
N TYR A 359 -5.20 -1.67 -23.15
CA TYR A 359 -4.17 -2.35 -22.37
C TYR A 359 -3.49 -3.41 -23.22
N LEU A 360 -2.18 -3.55 -23.04
CA LEU A 360 -1.39 -4.58 -23.73
C LEU A 360 -1.47 -5.87 -22.91
N VAL A 361 -1.91 -6.94 -23.55
CA VAL A 361 -1.84 -8.29 -22.99
C VAL A 361 -0.64 -9.00 -23.56
N GLU A 362 0.25 -9.45 -22.69
CA GLU A 362 1.42 -10.24 -23.08
C GLU A 362 1.08 -11.74 -23.11
N PRO A 363 1.76 -12.53 -23.94
CA PRO A 363 1.63 -13.98 -23.88
C PRO A 363 2.08 -14.46 -22.49
N ILE A 364 1.40 -15.48 -21.96
CA ILE A 364 1.93 -16.19 -20.79
C ILE A 364 3.23 -16.84 -21.25
N GLU A 365 4.36 -16.40 -20.70
CA GLU A 365 5.60 -17.17 -20.80
C GLU A 365 5.31 -18.52 -20.14
N GLU A 366 5.26 -19.59 -20.93
CA GLU A 366 5.26 -20.93 -20.35
C GLU A 366 6.50 -20.99 -19.46
N PRO A 367 6.35 -21.28 -18.15
CA PRO A 367 7.50 -21.43 -17.29
C PRO A 367 8.42 -22.44 -17.98
N ASP A 368 9.70 -22.11 -18.16
CA ASP A 368 10.68 -23.04 -18.73
C ASP A 368 10.95 -24.17 -17.74
N PHE A 369 10.00 -25.10 -17.67
CA PHE A 369 10.11 -26.34 -16.91
C PHE A 369 11.20 -27.25 -17.48
N GLY A 370 11.79 -26.93 -18.65
CA GLY A 370 12.93 -27.65 -19.22
C GLY A 370 14.24 -27.46 -18.44
N SER A 371 14.26 -26.52 -17.47
CA SER A 371 15.37 -26.28 -16.56
C SER A 371 15.13 -26.73 -15.12
N LEU A 372 13.90 -27.15 -14.76
CA LEU A 372 13.70 -27.82 -13.49
C LEU A 372 14.41 -29.18 -13.56
N PRO A 373 15.19 -29.56 -12.53
CA PRO A 373 15.71 -30.92 -12.47
C PRO A 373 14.54 -31.87 -12.60
N GLU A 374 14.64 -32.84 -13.52
CA GLU A 374 13.68 -33.93 -13.60
C GLU A 374 13.49 -34.45 -12.16
N PRO A 375 12.24 -34.53 -11.65
CA PRO A 375 12.02 -35.02 -10.30
C PRO A 375 12.72 -36.38 -10.19
N ASP A 376 13.54 -36.53 -9.15
CA ASP A 376 14.32 -37.75 -8.92
C ASP A 376 13.40 -38.97 -9.10
N GLU A 377 13.83 -39.99 -9.84
CA GLU A 377 12.97 -41.13 -10.19
C GLU A 377 12.39 -41.80 -8.93
N ASP A 378 13.11 -41.69 -7.81
CA ASP A 378 12.74 -42.13 -6.47
C ASP A 378 11.48 -41.42 -5.92
N CYS A 379 11.20 -40.19 -6.36
CA CYS A 379 10.00 -39.44 -6.00
C CYS A 379 8.80 -39.76 -6.91
N MET A 380 9.04 -40.19 -8.15
CA MET A 380 7.96 -40.50 -9.10
C MET A 380 7.45 -41.94 -8.97
N TYR A 381 8.30 -42.84 -8.50
CA TYR A 381 7.94 -44.22 -8.18
C TYR A 381 8.39 -44.50 -6.76
N GLY A 382 7.61 -44.07 -5.77
CA GLY A 382 7.86 -44.45 -4.38
C GLY A 382 8.20 -45.94 -4.33
N GLU A 383 9.36 -46.28 -3.75
CA GLU A 383 9.88 -47.64 -3.72
C GLU A 383 8.74 -48.59 -3.40
N ALA A 384 8.48 -49.56 -4.29
CA ALA A 384 7.42 -50.53 -4.07
C ALA A 384 7.63 -51.12 -2.67
N PRO A 385 6.66 -51.01 -1.75
CA PRO A 385 6.87 -51.43 -0.37
C PRO A 385 7.35 -52.86 -0.40
N GLU A 386 8.54 -53.10 0.19
CA GLU A 386 9.06 -54.45 0.33
C GLU A 386 7.96 -55.29 0.96
N THR A 387 7.58 -56.36 0.27
CA THR A 387 6.48 -57.21 0.71
C THR A 387 6.92 -57.84 2.02
N PRO A 388 6.24 -57.61 3.16
CA PRO A 388 6.73 -58.12 4.43
C PRO A 388 6.73 -59.65 4.41
N GLU A 389 7.91 -60.26 4.53
CA GLU A 389 8.08 -61.71 4.63
C GLU A 389 7.69 -62.25 6.02
N THR A 390 6.66 -61.72 6.69
CA THR A 390 6.13 -62.31 7.92
C THR A 390 4.75 -61.74 8.25
N PRO A 391 3.72 -62.57 8.39
CA PRO A 391 2.38 -62.13 8.79
C PRO A 391 2.26 -62.19 10.31
N GLU A 392 2.86 -61.28 11.06
CA GLU A 392 2.61 -61.11 12.49
C GLU A 392 3.08 -59.70 12.92
N GLU A 393 2.22 -58.98 13.64
CA GLU A 393 2.32 -57.56 14.06
C GLU A 393 1.95 -56.51 12.99
N GLN A 394 0.63 -56.44 12.70
CA GLN A 394 -0.02 -55.21 12.30
C GLN A 394 -0.30 -54.37 13.56
N ASP A 395 0.39 -53.26 13.72
CA ASP A 395 -0.06 -52.10 14.50
C ASP A 395 0.91 -50.96 14.21
N GLU A 396 0.81 -50.33 13.02
CA GLU A 396 0.87 -48.87 12.75
C GLU A 396 0.43 -48.66 11.28
N PRO A 397 -0.47 -47.70 10.97
CA PRO A 397 -0.81 -47.40 9.59
C PRO A 397 0.39 -46.71 8.92
N ALA A 398 0.88 -47.29 7.83
CA ALA A 398 1.82 -46.62 6.94
C ALA A 398 1.22 -45.29 6.47
N GLU A 399 1.90 -44.19 6.77
CA GLU A 399 1.59 -42.84 6.28
C GLU A 399 1.82 -42.80 4.76
N GLY A 400 0.81 -43.24 4.01
CA GLY A 400 0.67 -42.85 2.62
C GLY A 400 0.22 -41.40 2.56
N CYS A 401 0.93 -40.56 1.82
CA CYS A 401 0.51 -39.19 1.52
C CYS A 401 -0.82 -39.20 0.74
N GLY A 402 -1.91 -39.18 1.50
CA GLY A 402 -3.25 -38.92 1.03
C GLY A 402 -3.80 -37.75 1.83
N CYS A 403 -3.98 -36.60 1.19
CA CYS A 403 -4.73 -35.49 1.78
C CYS A 403 -6.19 -35.91 1.98
N SER A 404 -6.48 -36.49 3.13
CA SER A 404 -7.84 -36.65 3.65
C SER A 404 -8.35 -35.28 4.07
N SER A 405 -9.33 -34.77 3.33
CA SER A 405 -10.18 -33.67 3.79
C SER A 405 -11.21 -34.24 4.77
N GLU A 406 -10.77 -34.51 6.00
CA GLU A 406 -11.69 -34.72 7.12
C GLU A 406 -11.69 -33.47 8.00
N GLY A 407 -12.69 -32.63 7.74
CA GLY A 407 -12.97 -31.38 8.45
C GLY A 407 -14.35 -30.87 8.04
N GLY A 408 -15.38 -31.70 8.27
CA GLY A 408 -16.77 -31.36 8.00
C GLY A 408 -17.27 -30.22 8.89
N GLY A 409 -17.16 -28.99 8.41
CA GLY A 409 -17.91 -27.83 8.90
C GLY A 409 -19.20 -27.66 8.09
N SER A 410 -20.34 -27.97 8.71
CA SER A 410 -21.66 -27.91 8.07
C SER A 410 -22.04 -26.48 7.62
N PRO A 411 -22.55 -26.26 6.39
CA PRO A 411 -22.79 -24.93 5.80
C PRO A 411 -24.04 -24.19 6.34
N LEU A 412 -24.42 -24.41 7.61
CA LEU A 412 -25.62 -23.81 8.22
C LEU A 412 -25.33 -22.94 9.46
N ALA A 413 -24.06 -22.75 9.83
CA ALA A 413 -23.69 -21.93 10.98
C ALA A 413 -23.90 -20.39 10.81
N PRO A 414 -23.74 -19.75 9.63
CA PRO A 414 -23.87 -18.29 9.55
C PRO A 414 -25.34 -17.80 9.51
N LEU A 415 -26.32 -18.67 9.28
CA LEU A 415 -27.74 -18.30 9.28
C LEU A 415 -28.37 -18.28 10.69
N ALA A 416 -27.72 -18.87 11.69
CA ALA A 416 -28.23 -18.88 13.07
C ALA A 416 -27.95 -17.58 13.84
N PHE A 417 -26.87 -16.85 13.49
CA PHE A 417 -26.54 -15.57 14.14
C PHE A 417 -27.42 -14.41 13.65
N GLY A 418 -27.83 -14.39 12.38
CA GLY A 418 -28.70 -13.34 11.82
C GLY A 418 -30.14 -13.33 12.37
N LEU A 419 -30.68 -14.48 12.79
CA LEU A 419 -32.03 -14.57 13.34
C LEU A 419 -32.11 -14.27 14.84
N GLY A 420 -30.99 -14.34 15.58
CA GLY A 420 -30.93 -14.01 17.00
C GLY A 420 -31.02 -12.50 17.28
N VAL A 421 -30.43 -11.67 16.41
CA VAL A 421 -30.40 -10.20 16.57
C VAL A 421 -31.76 -9.57 16.22
N LEU A 422 -32.47 -10.10 15.23
CA LEU A 422 -33.82 -9.62 14.86
C LEU A 422 -34.90 -9.98 15.91
N ALA A 423 -34.70 -11.03 16.72
CA ALA A 423 -35.62 -11.38 17.80
C ALA A 423 -35.45 -10.50 19.06
N LEU A 424 -34.28 -9.89 19.26
CA LEU A 424 -34.00 -8.98 20.37
C LEU A 424 -34.47 -7.54 20.09
N LEU A 425 -34.47 -7.10 18.83
CA LEU A 425 -34.98 -5.78 18.43
C LEU A 425 -36.52 -5.68 18.46
N ARG A 426 -37.25 -6.80 18.45
CA ARG A 426 -38.72 -6.83 18.54
C ARG A 426 -39.27 -6.86 19.97
N ARG A 427 -38.42 -6.89 21.01
CA ARG A 427 -38.84 -6.84 22.42
C ARG A 427 -38.64 -5.48 23.10
N ARG A 428 -38.20 -4.47 22.36
CA ARG A 428 -38.07 -3.08 22.84
C ARG A 428 -38.75 -2.03 21.93
N ALA A 429 -39.74 -2.46 21.14
CA ALA A 429 -40.66 -1.57 20.42
C ALA A 429 -42.10 -1.90 20.81
#